data_AF-A0A523FTD3-F1
#
_entry.id   AF-A0A523FTD3-F1
#
_cell.length_a   1.000
_cell.length_b   1.000
_cell.length_c   1.000
_cell.angle_alpha   90.00
_cell.angle_beta   90.00
_cell.angle_gamma   90.00
#
_symmetry.space_group_name_H-M   'P 1'
#
loop_
_entity.id
_entity.type
_entity.pdbx_description
1 polymer ?
#
loop_
_entity_poly.entity_id
_entity_poly.type
_entity_poly.pdbx_seq_one_letter_code
_entity_poly.pdbx_strand_id
1 'polypeptide(L)'
;MRALRDLPPLPGAYVLLIGTVATVAVSIRGRTARLPPGGYLYCGSAKGPGGIRARVRRHLKARKALRWHVDRLTAAGEIRGVIVAPGGDECDLFARLRARPGCEVPVPGFGSSDCRRCPAHLLAMGDAGDAGPFISLRPHETLVPRETLVKVLREPEEG
;
A
#
# COMPACT_ATOMS: atom_id res chain seq x y z
N MET A 1 -3.03 3.56 -17.69
CA MET A 1 -3.41 2.15 -17.39
C MET A 1 -2.42 1.06 -17.85
N ARG A 2 -1.24 1.38 -18.44
CA ARG A 2 -0.26 0.38 -18.93
C ARG A 2 0.54 -0.35 -17.81
N ALA A 3 0.92 0.36 -16.74
CA ALA A 3 1.84 -0.14 -15.70
C ALA A 3 1.39 -1.39 -14.90
N LEU A 4 0.07 -1.65 -14.80
CA LEU A 4 -0.45 -2.83 -14.09
C LEU A 4 -0.33 -4.15 -14.89
N ARG A 5 -0.01 -4.05 -16.19
CA ARG A 5 0.24 -5.22 -17.05
C ARG A 5 1.62 -5.83 -16.81
N ASP A 6 2.55 -5.10 -16.19
CA ASP A 6 3.96 -5.52 -16.06
C ASP A 6 4.34 -6.04 -14.67
N LEU A 7 3.37 -6.15 -13.74
CA LEU A 7 3.61 -6.68 -12.39
C LEU A 7 4.13 -8.13 -12.46
N PRO A 8 5.23 -8.51 -11.79
CA PRO A 8 5.79 -9.85 -11.92
C PRO A 8 4.83 -10.93 -11.38
N PRO A 9 4.65 -12.07 -12.08
CA PRO A 9 3.89 -13.21 -11.58
C PRO A 9 4.72 -14.06 -10.61
N LEU A 10 5.63 -13.43 -9.87
CA LEU A 10 6.59 -14.08 -8.97
C LEU A 10 6.13 -13.94 -7.53
N PRO A 11 6.49 -14.89 -6.64
CA PRO A 11 6.31 -14.72 -5.22
C PRO A 11 7.17 -13.57 -4.68
N GLY A 12 6.74 -12.96 -3.59
CA GLY A 12 7.47 -11.89 -2.92
C GLY A 12 6.55 -11.01 -2.08
N ALA A 13 6.91 -9.74 -1.98
CA ALA A 13 6.14 -8.74 -1.25
C ALA A 13 5.86 -7.50 -2.11
N TYR A 14 4.98 -6.63 -1.65
CA TYR A 14 4.62 -5.38 -2.30
C TYR A 14 4.19 -4.33 -1.28
N VAL A 15 4.22 -3.06 -1.69
CA VAL A 15 3.66 -1.92 -0.97
C VAL A 15 2.58 -1.29 -1.84
N LEU A 16 1.37 -1.13 -1.29
CA LEU A 16 0.32 -0.31 -1.90
C LEU A 16 0.38 1.09 -1.33
N LEU A 17 0.41 2.09 -2.19
CA LEU A 17 0.25 3.50 -1.84
C LEU A 17 -1.25 3.83 -2.02
N ILE A 18 -1.94 4.10 -0.93
CA ILE A 18 -3.39 4.28 -0.91
C ILE A 18 -3.72 5.67 -0.38
N GLY A 19 -4.46 6.46 -1.15
CA GLY A 19 -5.02 7.74 -0.71
C GLY A 19 -6.49 7.61 -0.36
N THR A 20 -6.92 8.20 0.75
CA THR A 20 -8.33 8.34 1.11
C THR A 20 -8.69 9.80 1.30
N VAL A 21 -9.87 10.20 0.84
CA VAL A 21 -10.42 11.56 1.03
C VAL A 21 -11.48 11.62 2.14
N ALA A 22 -11.84 10.47 2.69
CA ALA A 22 -12.82 10.33 3.76
C ALA A 22 -12.32 9.33 4.82
N THR A 23 -12.85 9.44 6.03
CA THR A 23 -12.56 8.50 7.11
C THR A 23 -13.03 7.09 6.74
N VAL A 24 -12.16 6.11 6.89
CA VAL A 24 -12.45 4.70 6.64
C VAL A 24 -12.54 3.94 7.96
N ALA A 25 -13.70 3.35 8.23
CA ALA A 25 -13.87 2.43 9.37
C ALA A 25 -13.32 1.04 9.02
N VAL A 26 -12.50 0.50 9.90
CA VAL A 26 -11.89 -0.83 9.75
C VAL A 26 -12.08 -1.63 11.04
N SER A 27 -12.28 -2.94 10.91
CA SER A 27 -12.39 -3.84 12.07
C SER A 27 -11.19 -4.77 12.09
N ILE A 28 -10.44 -4.74 13.20
CA ILE A 28 -9.22 -5.52 13.40
C ILE A 28 -9.38 -6.33 14.68
N ARG A 29 -9.42 -7.66 14.56
CA ARG A 29 -9.61 -8.59 15.70
C ARG A 29 -10.81 -8.22 16.59
N GLY A 30 -11.94 -7.89 15.97
CA GLY A 30 -13.18 -7.52 16.68
C GLY A 30 -13.22 -6.09 17.22
N ARG A 31 -12.15 -5.30 17.07
CA ARG A 31 -12.11 -3.89 17.47
C ARG A 31 -12.25 -2.97 16.27
N THR A 32 -13.15 -2.00 16.35
CA THR A 32 -13.33 -0.98 15.32
C THR A 32 -12.31 0.14 15.52
N ALA A 33 -11.62 0.50 14.44
CA ALA A 33 -10.73 1.65 14.37
C ALA A 33 -11.15 2.56 13.20
N ARG A 34 -10.80 3.84 13.28
CA ARG A 34 -11.06 4.84 12.24
C ARG A 34 -9.74 5.33 11.67
N LEU A 35 -9.60 5.22 10.36
CA LEU A 35 -8.49 5.76 9.59
C LEU A 35 -8.94 7.10 9.01
N PRO A 36 -8.38 8.25 9.41
CA PRO A 36 -8.76 9.55 8.85
C PRO A 36 -8.44 9.67 7.34
N PRO A 37 -8.93 10.71 6.64
CA PRO A 37 -8.42 11.04 5.31
C PRO A 37 -6.89 11.16 5.32
N GLY A 38 -6.21 10.62 4.30
CA GLY A 38 -4.75 10.70 4.23
C GLY A 38 -4.09 9.67 3.34
N GLY A 39 -2.76 9.62 3.42
CA GLY A 39 -1.91 8.69 2.70
C GLY A 39 -1.53 7.48 3.55
N TYR A 40 -1.64 6.29 2.95
CA TYR A 40 -1.36 5.02 3.61
C TYR A 40 -0.42 4.15 2.79
N LEU A 41 0.50 3.48 3.47
CA LEU A 41 1.39 2.47 2.92
C LEU A 41 1.03 1.11 3.50
N TYR A 42 0.55 0.20 2.66
CA TYR A 42 0.26 -1.17 3.06
C TYR A 42 1.30 -2.14 2.52
N CYS A 43 2.03 -2.81 3.41
CA CYS A 43 2.94 -3.90 3.08
C CYS A 43 2.17 -5.21 3.03
N GLY A 44 2.31 -5.96 1.94
CA GLY A 44 1.62 -7.24 1.77
C GLY A 44 2.51 -8.30 1.12
N SER A 45 2.28 -9.54 1.50
CA SER A 45 2.93 -10.72 0.93
C SER A 45 2.11 -11.32 -0.22
N ALA A 46 2.82 -11.94 -1.15
CA ALA A 46 2.28 -12.58 -2.33
C ALA A 46 2.91 -13.94 -2.58
N LYS A 47 2.82 -14.83 -1.60
CA LYS A 47 3.40 -16.19 -1.64
C LYS A 47 2.50 -17.22 -2.35
N GLY A 48 1.26 -16.85 -2.68
CA GLY A 48 0.29 -17.75 -3.32
C GLY A 48 0.35 -17.77 -4.86
N PRO A 49 -0.53 -18.57 -5.49
CA PRO A 49 -0.58 -18.70 -6.95
C PRO A 49 -0.71 -17.35 -7.69
N GLY A 50 0.08 -17.18 -8.75
CA GLY A 50 0.12 -15.94 -9.55
C GLY A 50 0.87 -14.78 -8.91
N GLY A 51 1.44 -14.98 -7.70
CA GLY A 51 2.40 -14.08 -7.08
C GLY A 51 1.90 -12.64 -6.88
N ILE A 52 2.84 -11.71 -6.93
CA ILE A 52 2.62 -10.27 -6.77
C ILE A 52 1.54 -9.78 -7.73
N ARG A 53 1.63 -10.15 -9.02
CA ARG A 53 0.65 -9.79 -10.05
C ARG A 53 -0.77 -10.11 -9.64
N ALA A 54 -1.05 -11.34 -9.19
CA ALA A 54 -2.40 -11.77 -8.83
C ALA A 54 -2.92 -11.03 -7.59
N ARG A 55 -2.07 -10.87 -6.57
CA ARG A 55 -2.43 -10.17 -5.31
C ARG A 55 -2.73 -8.70 -5.54
N VAL A 56 -1.83 -7.98 -6.20
CA VAL A 56 -2.01 -6.55 -6.49
C VAL A 56 -3.23 -6.34 -7.38
N ARG A 57 -3.42 -7.14 -8.44
CA ARG A 57 -4.62 -7.04 -9.30
C ARG A 57 -5.91 -7.25 -8.54
N ARG A 58 -5.94 -8.13 -7.54
CA ARG A 58 -7.11 -8.31 -6.68
C ARG A 58 -7.41 -7.04 -5.88
N HIS A 59 -6.39 -6.39 -5.31
CA HIS A 59 -6.57 -5.13 -4.59
C HIS A 59 -7.02 -3.97 -5.49
N LEU A 60 -6.72 -4.02 -6.78
CA LEU A 60 -7.14 -2.98 -7.74
C LEU A 60 -8.58 -3.15 -8.25
N LYS A 61 -9.24 -4.27 -8.00
CA LYS A 61 -10.64 -4.45 -8.42
C LYS A 61 -11.54 -3.46 -7.66
N ALA A 62 -12.42 -2.73 -8.36
CA ALA A 62 -13.35 -1.83 -7.69
C ALA A 62 -14.37 -2.60 -6.82
N ARG A 63 -14.96 -3.67 -7.38
CA ARG A 63 -15.86 -4.58 -6.65
C ARG A 63 -15.10 -5.85 -6.26
N LYS A 64 -14.96 -6.09 -4.96
CA LYS A 64 -14.34 -7.30 -4.41
C LYS A 64 -14.99 -7.70 -3.09
N ALA A 65 -14.98 -9.00 -2.80
CA ALA A 65 -15.28 -9.46 -1.44
C ALA A 65 -14.18 -8.96 -0.49
N LEU A 66 -14.60 -8.25 0.56
CA LEU A 66 -13.73 -7.64 1.57
C LEU A 66 -13.21 -8.72 2.53
N ARG A 67 -12.16 -9.44 2.09
CA ARG A 67 -11.61 -10.59 2.84
C ARG A 67 -10.38 -10.20 3.67
N TRP A 68 -9.67 -9.15 3.29
CA TRP A 68 -8.50 -8.66 4.00
C TRP A 68 -8.73 -7.27 4.57
N HIS A 69 -8.03 -6.93 5.64
CA HIS A 69 -8.17 -5.62 6.30
C HIS A 69 -7.95 -4.46 5.30
N VAL A 70 -6.95 -4.57 4.42
CA VAL A 70 -6.66 -3.58 3.37
C VAL A 70 -7.74 -3.50 2.28
N ASP A 71 -8.60 -4.51 2.12
CA ASP A 71 -9.67 -4.45 1.11
C ASP A 71 -10.66 -3.32 1.44
N ARG A 72 -10.90 -3.04 2.73
CA ARG A 72 -11.73 -1.91 3.18
C ARG A 72 -11.12 -0.57 2.75
N LEU A 73 -9.81 -0.44 2.92
CA LEU A 73 -9.07 0.76 2.57
C LEU A 73 -9.00 0.97 1.05
N THR A 74 -8.73 -0.10 0.29
CA THR A 74 -8.65 -0.06 -1.18
C THR A 74 -10.02 -0.03 -1.89
N ALA A 75 -11.11 -0.29 -1.17
CA ALA A 75 -12.47 -0.10 -1.68
C ALA A 75 -12.99 1.31 -1.44
N ALA A 76 -12.54 1.97 -0.37
CA ALA A 76 -12.93 3.33 -0.01
C ALA A 76 -11.95 4.41 -0.51
N GLY A 77 -10.71 4.02 -0.84
CA GLY A 77 -9.65 4.90 -1.32
C GLY A 77 -9.16 4.54 -2.71
N GLU A 78 -8.20 5.33 -3.19
CA GLU A 78 -7.55 5.16 -4.48
C GLU A 78 -6.14 4.61 -4.31
N ILE A 79 -5.79 3.56 -5.05
CA ILE A 79 -4.40 3.08 -5.13
C ILE A 79 -3.64 4.00 -6.09
N ARG A 80 -2.75 4.82 -5.55
CA ARG A 80 -1.92 5.79 -6.28
C ARG A 80 -0.67 5.15 -6.89
N GLY A 81 -0.18 4.07 -6.30
CA GLY A 81 1.05 3.42 -6.72
C GLY A 81 1.25 2.05 -6.09
N VAL A 82 2.16 1.27 -6.69
CA VAL A 82 2.55 -0.04 -6.19
C VAL A 82 4.06 -0.19 -6.31
N ILE A 83 4.72 -0.50 -5.20
CA ILE A 83 6.12 -0.95 -5.17
C ILE A 83 6.09 -2.47 -5.03
N VAL A 84 6.94 -3.19 -5.75
CA VAL A 84 7.01 -4.66 -5.65
C VAL A 84 8.43 -5.12 -5.37
N ALA A 85 8.55 -6.22 -4.63
CA ALA A 85 9.81 -6.83 -4.26
C ALA A 85 9.69 -8.35 -4.50
N PRO A 86 9.97 -8.84 -5.73
CA PRO A 86 10.07 -10.27 -6.00
C PRO A 86 11.08 -10.93 -5.07
N GLY A 87 10.71 -12.05 -4.45
CA GLY A 87 11.52 -12.72 -3.42
C GLY A 87 11.66 -11.96 -2.09
N GLY A 88 11.11 -10.74 -1.98
CA GLY A 88 11.17 -9.94 -0.76
C GLY A 88 10.16 -10.35 0.31
N ASP A 89 10.36 -9.83 1.52
CA ASP A 89 9.49 -10.04 2.68
C ASP A 89 8.74 -8.76 3.08
N GLU A 90 7.47 -8.90 3.46
CA GLU A 90 6.62 -7.76 3.84
C GLU A 90 7.05 -7.12 5.16
N CYS A 91 7.66 -7.88 6.08
CA CYS A 91 8.16 -7.36 7.35
C CYS A 91 9.38 -6.46 7.11
N ASP A 92 10.26 -6.85 6.17
CA ASP A 92 11.44 -6.06 5.80
C ASP A 92 11.02 -4.74 5.13
N LEU A 93 10.03 -4.79 4.23
CA LEU A 93 9.46 -3.58 3.64
C LEU A 93 8.85 -2.68 4.71
N PHE A 94 8.07 -3.25 5.63
CA PHE A 94 7.46 -2.51 6.73
C PHE A 94 8.52 -1.86 7.63
N ALA A 95 9.56 -2.59 8.04
CA ALA A 95 10.63 -2.08 8.89
C ALA A 95 11.37 -0.91 8.23
N ARG A 96 11.71 -1.03 6.94
CA ARG A 96 12.36 0.03 6.16
C ARG A 96 11.49 1.29 6.05
N LEU A 97 10.20 1.12 5.80
CA LEU A 97 9.27 2.25 5.69
C LEU A 97 9.01 2.93 7.03
N ARG A 98 8.85 2.15 8.11
CA ARG A 98 8.63 2.67 9.46
C ARG A 98 9.81 3.49 9.98
N ALA A 99 11.03 3.18 9.55
CA ALA A 99 12.21 3.96 9.91
C ALA A 99 12.26 5.35 9.26
N ARG A 100 11.36 5.65 8.31
CA ARG A 100 11.29 6.96 7.66
C ARG A 100 10.52 7.96 8.54
N PRO A 101 10.97 9.23 8.61
CA PRO A 101 10.23 10.29 9.27
C PRO A 101 8.80 10.41 8.74
N GLY A 102 7.84 10.65 9.63
CA GLY A 102 6.43 10.81 9.28
C GLY A 102 5.70 9.51 8.92
N CYS A 103 6.30 8.33 9.10
CA CYS A 103 5.62 7.05 8.95
C CYS A 103 5.24 6.46 10.32
N GLU A 104 3.94 6.38 10.59
CA GLU A 104 3.43 5.91 11.88
C GLU A 104 2.48 4.72 11.72
N VAL A 105 2.26 3.96 12.80
CA VAL A 105 1.29 2.85 12.81
C VAL A 105 -0.07 3.39 13.26
N PRO A 106 -1.04 3.58 12.35
CA PRO A 106 -2.32 4.19 12.71
C PRO A 106 -3.23 3.21 13.45
N VAL A 107 -3.11 1.91 13.16
CA VAL A 107 -3.95 0.86 13.74
C VAL A 107 -3.12 -0.38 14.03
N PRO A 108 -2.81 -0.67 15.31
CA PRO A 108 -2.12 -1.89 15.70
C PRO A 108 -2.88 -3.15 15.25
N GLY A 109 -2.14 -4.15 14.78
CA GLY A 109 -2.64 -5.42 14.25
C GLY A 109 -3.14 -5.35 12.80
N PHE A 110 -3.13 -4.18 12.17
CA PHE A 110 -3.64 -4.06 10.81
C PHE A 110 -2.74 -4.80 9.83
N GLY A 111 -3.28 -5.82 9.16
CA GLY A 111 -2.55 -6.60 8.16
C GLY A 111 -1.46 -7.52 8.69
N SER A 112 -1.28 -7.60 10.01
CA SER A 112 -0.29 -8.48 10.67
C SER A 112 -0.96 -9.64 11.43
N SER A 113 -2.09 -10.14 10.94
CA SER A 113 -2.83 -11.23 11.63
C SER A 113 -1.97 -12.47 11.84
N ASP A 114 -1.18 -12.82 10.84
CA ASP A 114 -0.24 -13.96 10.80
C ASP A 114 1.22 -13.57 11.14
N CYS A 115 1.50 -12.30 11.45
CA CYS A 115 2.82 -11.82 11.83
C CYS A 115 2.87 -11.41 13.30
N ARG A 116 3.74 -12.05 14.08
CA ARG A 116 3.93 -11.76 15.52
C ARG A 116 4.96 -10.67 15.82
N ARG A 117 5.82 -10.33 14.85
CA ARG A 117 6.95 -9.41 15.04
C ARG A 117 6.60 -7.96 14.68
N CYS A 118 5.68 -7.77 13.74
CA CYS A 118 5.30 -6.44 13.30
C CYS A 118 4.05 -5.94 14.06
N PRO A 119 4.06 -4.70 14.58
CA PRO A 119 2.88 -4.14 15.25
C PRO A 119 1.72 -3.93 14.28
N ALA A 120 1.98 -3.75 12.99
CA ALA A 120 1.04 -3.73 11.88
C ALA A 120 1.84 -3.91 10.57
N HIS A 121 1.16 -4.06 9.44
CA HIS A 121 1.72 -3.89 8.10
C HIS A 121 1.11 -2.68 7.37
N LEU A 122 0.37 -1.84 8.09
CA LEU A 122 -0.12 -0.55 7.61
C LEU A 122 0.65 0.56 8.30
N LEU A 123 1.11 1.52 7.50
CA LEU A 123 1.64 2.80 7.96
C LEU A 123 0.77 3.92 7.42
N ALA A 124 0.55 4.95 8.23
CA ALA A 124 0.10 6.25 7.79
C ALA A 124 1.32 7.10 7.49
N MET A 125 1.26 7.87 6.41
CA MET A 125 2.21 8.94 6.13
C MET A 125 1.62 10.24 6.68
N GLY A 126 2.38 10.99 7.48
CA GLY A 126 1.92 12.26 8.07
C GLY A 126 1.59 13.33 7.02
N ASP A 127 0.76 14.33 7.32
CA ASP A 127 0.05 14.62 8.58
C ASP A 127 -1.42 14.13 8.48
N ALA A 128 -1.93 13.42 9.50
CA ALA A 128 -3.24 12.76 9.47
C ALA A 128 -4.47 13.70 9.35
N GLY A 129 -4.24 15.00 9.19
CA GLY A 129 -5.23 16.03 8.87
C GLY A 129 -4.91 16.88 7.64
N ASP A 130 -3.72 16.74 7.06
CA ASP A 130 -3.34 17.40 5.80
C ASP A 130 -3.14 16.33 4.73
N ALA A 131 -4.23 15.98 4.05
CA ALA A 131 -4.13 15.19 2.82
C ALA A 131 -3.46 16.01 1.67
N GLY A 132 -3.08 17.26 1.94
CA GLY A 132 -2.50 18.25 1.04
C GLY A 132 -1.31 17.75 0.21
N PRO A 133 -0.24 17.16 0.80
CA PRO A 133 0.89 16.71 0.01
C PRO A 133 0.49 15.57 -0.93
N PHE A 134 -0.27 14.55 -0.51
CA PHE A 134 -0.57 13.36 -1.34
C PHE A 134 -1.76 13.48 -2.28
N ILE A 135 -2.76 14.34 -1.97
CA ILE A 135 -3.80 14.73 -2.94
C ILE A 135 -3.19 15.59 -4.04
N SER A 136 -2.13 16.36 -3.73
CA SER A 136 -1.40 17.20 -4.69
C SER A 136 -0.22 16.50 -5.36
N LEU A 137 0.23 15.33 -4.86
CA LEU A 137 1.18 14.48 -5.58
C LEU A 137 0.51 14.01 -6.88
N ARG A 138 0.87 14.67 -7.98
CA ARG A 138 0.76 14.07 -9.31
C ARG A 138 1.46 12.71 -9.23
N PRO A 139 0.93 11.65 -9.88
CA PRO A 139 1.46 10.28 -9.77
C PRO A 139 2.96 10.11 -10.13
N HIS A 140 3.68 11.19 -10.47
CA HIS A 140 5.06 11.23 -10.90
C HIS A 140 6.08 11.81 -9.91
N GLU A 141 5.64 12.48 -8.85
CA GLU A 141 6.49 12.93 -7.75
C GLU A 141 5.83 12.33 -6.51
N THR A 142 6.42 11.40 -5.76
CA THR A 142 7.55 11.60 -4.85
C THR A 142 7.97 10.22 -4.31
N LEU A 143 9.23 10.16 -3.86
CA LEU A 143 9.99 9.03 -3.29
C LEU A 143 10.53 8.04 -4.34
N VAL A 144 11.86 8.07 -4.58
CA VAL A 144 12.81 7.03 -4.11
C VAL A 144 14.26 7.28 -4.62
N PRO A 145 15.30 7.09 -3.77
CA PRO A 145 16.70 6.89 -4.18
C PRO A 145 17.06 5.45 -4.62
N ARG A 146 18.18 5.36 -5.37
CA ARG A 146 18.39 4.64 -6.63
C ARG A 146 18.45 3.10 -6.69
N GLU A 147 18.45 2.34 -5.62
CA GLU A 147 19.09 1.00 -5.72
C GLU A 147 18.15 -0.20 -5.66
N THR A 148 16.87 0.00 -5.32
CA THR A 148 15.82 -1.00 -5.55
C THR A 148 14.46 -0.31 -5.63
N LEU A 149 14.12 0.24 -6.80
CA LEU A 149 12.76 0.72 -7.04
C LEU A 149 12.20 0.12 -8.32
N VAL A 150 11.09 -0.58 -8.17
CA VAL A 150 10.33 -1.04 -9.32
C VAL A 150 9.66 0.15 -10.01
N LYS A 151 9.91 0.24 -11.32
CA LYS A 151 9.26 1.10 -12.30
C LYS A 151 7.77 1.33 -12.01
N VAL A 152 7.39 2.59 -11.83
CA VAL A 152 6.18 3.17 -12.42
C VAL A 152 6.49 4.65 -12.60
N LEU A 153 6.91 5.10 -13.80
CA LEU A 153 6.85 6.49 -14.31
C LEU A 153 7.12 6.45 -15.84
N ARG A 154 6.28 7.12 -16.67
CA ARG A 154 6.46 7.24 -18.14
C ARG A 154 6.45 8.73 -18.49
N GLU A 155 7.38 9.13 -19.37
CA GLU A 155 7.61 10.46 -19.93
C GLU A 155 6.38 11.05 -20.65
N PRO A 156 6.26 12.38 -20.81
CA PRO A 156 5.23 12.98 -21.65
C PRO A 156 5.50 12.65 -23.12
N GLU A 157 4.47 12.24 -23.86
CA GLU A 157 4.54 12.20 -25.32
C GLU A 157 4.40 13.64 -25.82
N GLU A 158 5.50 14.21 -26.30
CA GLU A 158 5.49 15.37 -27.21
C GLU A 158 5.24 14.86 -28.63
N GLY A 159 4.19 15.37 -29.28
CA GLY A 159 3.85 15.07 -30.67
C GLY A 159 2.35 15.08 -30.93
#